data_AF-A0A078FPC1-F1
#
_entry.id   AF-A0A078FPC1-F1
#
_cell.length_a   1.000
_cell.length_b   1.000
_cell.length_c   1.000
_cell.angle_alpha   90.00
_cell.angle_beta   90.00
_cell.angle_gamma   90.00
#
_symmetry.space_group_name_H-M   'P 1'
#
loop_
_entity.id
_entity.type
_entity.pdbx_description
1 polymer ?
#
loop_
_entity_poly.entity_id
_entity_poly.type
_entity_poly.pdbx_seq_one_letter_code
_entity_poly.pdbx_strand_id
1 'polypeptide(L)'
;MAASYHVRSSSLPSRLHSSGLSHIQLLLKKLPTDNNNNSLSLLSQLYHSVSHLFNESPSSLLLPHHSFFTHLLDLSLVHLDLCSKLRDITCRIKDCLRDLRSAFRRRRHGGDSTIRRHVISFIRSRKAVHKDLAKLLLLLKHADHSYSGPTHHLITLLRQVCSQTCLSFRTVLLSLSTSVPKPRPSKWALVTKLVIKNERIKSLNTSLDKVDIVVEDLEETLESLYRRMIQARVSLLNIVSLHI
;
A
#
# COMPACT_ATOMS: atom_id res chain seq x y z
N MET A 1 -6.36 53.61 -44.60
CA MET A 1 -5.38 52.62 -44.11
C MET A 1 -5.90 52.05 -42.80
N ALA A 2 -6.46 50.84 -42.83
CA ALA A 2 -6.97 50.18 -41.62
C ALA A 2 -5.82 49.41 -40.96
N ALA A 3 -5.52 49.74 -39.70
CA ALA A 3 -4.53 49.01 -38.91
C ALA A 3 -5.09 47.61 -38.59
N SER A 4 -4.48 46.59 -39.19
CA SER A 4 -4.72 45.19 -38.86
C SER A 4 -4.15 44.90 -37.47
N TYR A 5 -5.03 44.72 -36.48
CA TYR A 5 -4.63 44.24 -35.17
C TYR A 5 -4.33 42.75 -35.26
N HIS A 6 -3.06 42.38 -35.17
CA HIS A 6 -2.64 41.01 -34.95
C HIS A 6 -3.11 40.55 -33.57
N VAL A 7 -4.18 39.76 -33.53
CA VAL A 7 -4.54 38.94 -32.38
C VAL A 7 -3.42 37.92 -32.21
N ARG A 8 -2.54 38.16 -31.23
CA ARG A 8 -1.53 37.17 -30.82
C ARG A 8 -2.25 36.02 -30.12
N SER A 9 -2.22 34.86 -30.75
CA SER A 9 -2.63 33.59 -30.14
C SER A 9 -1.74 33.31 -28.92
N SER A 10 -2.35 33.29 -27.73
CA SER A 10 -1.69 32.82 -26.52
C SER A 10 -1.71 31.29 -26.52
N SER A 11 -0.58 30.67 -26.86
CA SER A 11 -0.36 29.23 -26.69
C SER A 11 -0.06 28.92 -25.22
N LEU A 12 -1.05 29.10 -24.34
CA LEU A 12 -0.99 28.53 -22.99
C LEU A 12 -1.65 27.15 -23.04
N PRO A 13 -0.98 26.07 -22.57
CA PRO A 13 -1.59 24.77 -22.47
C PRO A 13 -2.68 24.84 -21.40
N SER A 14 -3.89 25.18 -21.82
CA SER A 14 -5.10 25.32 -20.99
C SER A 14 -5.79 23.96 -20.78
N ARG A 15 -5.15 22.86 -21.19
CA ARG A 15 -5.75 21.52 -21.24
C ARG A 15 -4.85 20.50 -20.56
N LEU A 16 -5.47 19.63 -19.76
CA LEU A 16 -4.85 18.38 -19.29
C LEU A 16 -4.30 17.60 -20.49
N HIS A 17 -3.07 17.11 -20.36
CA HIS A 17 -2.47 16.30 -21.42
C HIS A 17 -3.19 14.95 -21.51
N SER A 18 -3.88 14.71 -22.63
CA SER A 18 -4.71 13.50 -22.87
C SER A 18 -3.93 12.19 -22.67
N SER A 19 -2.61 12.21 -22.90
CA SER A 19 -1.74 11.04 -22.69
C SER A 19 -1.57 10.66 -21.21
N GLY A 20 -1.57 11.63 -20.28
CA GLY A 20 -1.44 11.35 -18.84
C GLY A 20 -2.70 10.66 -18.29
N LEU A 21 -3.87 11.14 -18.72
CA LEU A 21 -5.16 10.56 -18.34
C LEU A 21 -5.34 9.13 -18.89
N SER A 22 -4.97 8.91 -20.17
CA SER A 22 -5.07 7.59 -20.79
C SER A 22 -4.11 6.57 -20.16
N HIS A 23 -2.92 7.01 -19.76
CA HIS A 23 -1.97 6.15 -19.04
C HIS A 23 -2.49 5.75 -17.64
N ILE A 24 -3.06 6.70 -16.88
CA ILE A 24 -3.70 6.39 -15.58
C ILE A 24 -4.85 5.40 -15.77
N GLN A 25 -5.70 5.61 -16.79
CA GLN A 25 -6.80 4.70 -17.10
C GLN A 25 -6.30 3.29 -17.46
N LEU A 26 -5.18 3.17 -18.18
CA LEU A 26 -4.56 1.89 -18.50
C LEU A 26 -4.09 1.16 -17.24
N LEU A 27 -3.42 1.86 -16.32
CA LEU A 27 -2.97 1.29 -15.05
C LEU A 27 -4.16 0.84 -14.18
N LEU A 28 -5.23 1.64 -14.14
CA LEU A 28 -6.47 1.30 -13.43
C LEU A 28 -7.14 0.04 -13.97
N LYS A 29 -7.05 -0.23 -15.28
CA LYS A 29 -7.59 -1.47 -15.89
C LYS A 29 -6.76 -2.71 -15.54
N LYS A 30 -5.46 -2.57 -15.24
CA LYS A 30 -4.57 -3.70 -14.90
C LYS A 30 -4.67 -4.12 -13.43
N LEU A 31 -5.03 -3.19 -12.53
CA LEU A 31 -5.11 -3.45 -11.09
C LEU A 31 -6.12 -4.57 -10.69
N PRO A 32 -7.29 -4.69 -11.31
CA PRO A 32 -8.25 -5.76 -11.02
C PRO A 32 -7.81 -7.16 -11.49
N THR A 33 -6.90 -7.26 -12.46
CA THR A 33 -6.56 -8.52 -13.15
C THR A 33 -5.31 -9.22 -12.59
N ASP A 34 -4.39 -8.48 -11.97
CA ASP A 34 -3.13 -9.04 -11.43
C ASP A 34 -3.32 -9.54 -9.99
N ASN A 35 -3.98 -10.69 -9.87
CA ASN A 35 -4.31 -11.35 -8.60
C ASN A 35 -3.13 -12.06 -7.91
N ASN A 36 -1.90 -11.54 -7.92
CA ASN A 36 -0.91 -11.86 -6.87
C ASN A 36 0.37 -11.04 -7.05
N ASN A 37 0.76 -10.38 -5.96
CA ASN A 37 2.06 -9.75 -5.68
C ASN A 37 2.39 -8.40 -6.34
N ASN A 38 1.85 -8.06 -7.51
CA ASN A 38 2.20 -6.80 -8.20
C ASN A 38 1.22 -5.62 -8.00
N SER A 39 0.16 -5.79 -7.21
CA SER A 39 -0.85 -4.73 -7.04
C SER A 39 -0.28 -3.44 -6.44
N LEU A 40 0.61 -3.56 -5.43
CA LEU A 40 1.25 -2.41 -4.79
C LEU A 40 2.28 -1.73 -5.70
N SER A 41 3.00 -2.49 -6.53
CA SER A 41 3.97 -1.91 -7.47
C SER A 41 3.27 -1.17 -8.61
N LEU A 42 2.17 -1.72 -9.13
CA LEU A 42 1.29 -1.00 -10.07
C LEU A 42 0.64 0.23 -9.43
N LEU A 43 0.24 0.15 -8.17
CA LEU A 43 -0.29 1.29 -7.43
C LEU A 43 0.78 2.38 -7.25
N SER A 44 2.04 2.01 -7.00
CA SER A 44 3.17 2.95 -6.95
C SER A 44 3.38 3.66 -8.29
N GLN A 45 3.32 2.93 -9.41
CA GLN A 45 3.36 3.52 -10.75
C GLN A 45 2.18 4.46 -10.99
N LEU A 46 1.00 4.09 -10.53
CA LEU A 46 -0.21 4.90 -10.67
C LEU A 46 -0.08 6.22 -9.91
N TYR A 47 0.42 6.20 -8.67
CA TYR A 47 0.70 7.42 -7.91
C TYR A 47 1.80 8.28 -8.53
N HIS A 48 2.82 7.67 -9.13
CA HIS A 48 3.82 8.40 -9.89
C HIS A 48 3.21 9.15 -11.09
N SER A 49 2.35 8.47 -11.85
CA SER A 49 1.64 9.07 -12.99
C SER A 49 0.66 10.17 -12.57
N VAL A 50 -0.02 10.01 -11.43
CA VAL A 50 -0.87 11.05 -10.83
C VAL A 50 -0.04 12.28 -10.42
N SER A 51 1.11 12.07 -9.79
CA SER A 51 2.04 13.16 -9.44
C SER A 51 2.52 13.93 -10.68
N HIS A 52 2.90 13.20 -11.74
CA HIS A 52 3.32 13.80 -13.01
C HIS A 52 2.19 14.62 -13.64
N LEU A 53 0.99 14.06 -13.71
CA LEU A 53 -0.18 14.75 -14.23
C LEU A 53 -0.42 16.07 -13.50
N PHE A 54 -0.33 16.06 -12.17
CA PHE A 54 -0.51 17.28 -11.37
C PHE A 54 0.61 18.30 -11.62
N ASN A 55 1.87 17.89 -11.66
CA ASN A 55 2.97 18.82 -11.94
C ASN A 55 2.88 19.48 -13.32
N GLU A 56 2.27 18.81 -14.30
CA GLU A 56 2.07 19.34 -15.66
C GLU A 56 0.72 20.06 -15.85
N SER A 57 -0.16 20.05 -14.85
CA SER A 57 -1.50 20.62 -14.97
C SER A 57 -1.51 22.12 -14.63
N PRO A 58 -2.22 22.97 -15.39
CA PRO A 58 -2.38 24.37 -15.03
C PRO A 58 -3.26 24.50 -13.79
N SER A 59 -2.91 25.43 -12.90
CA SER A 59 -3.63 25.68 -11.64
C SER A 59 -5.11 26.01 -11.85
N SER A 60 -5.45 26.61 -13.01
CA SER A 60 -6.83 26.95 -13.41
C SER A 60 -7.79 25.75 -13.48
N LEU A 61 -7.27 24.52 -13.52
CA LEU A 61 -8.06 23.29 -13.49
C LEU A 61 -8.84 23.08 -12.18
N LEU A 62 -8.37 23.73 -11.10
CA LEU A 62 -8.83 23.51 -9.74
C LEU A 62 -10.07 24.36 -9.39
N LEU A 63 -10.20 25.55 -9.98
CA LEU A 63 -11.24 26.53 -9.62
C LEU A 63 -12.67 25.96 -9.59
N PRO A 64 -13.11 25.16 -10.58
CA PRO A 64 -14.49 24.66 -10.59
C PRO A 64 -14.76 23.57 -9.53
N HIS A 65 -13.71 22.99 -8.92
CA HIS A 65 -13.81 21.76 -8.13
C HIS A 65 -12.97 21.80 -6.84
N HIS A 66 -12.74 22.99 -6.27
CA HIS A 66 -11.92 23.18 -5.07
C HIS A 66 -12.30 22.22 -3.91
N SER A 67 -13.61 22.10 -3.60
CA SER A 67 -14.10 21.21 -2.53
C SER A 67 -13.79 19.73 -2.76
N PHE A 68 -13.75 19.28 -4.01
CA PHE A 68 -13.36 17.92 -4.34
C PHE A 68 -11.87 17.70 -4.08
N PHE A 69 -11.01 18.64 -4.48
CA PHE A 69 -9.57 18.52 -4.31
C PHE A 69 -9.14 18.65 -2.84
N THR A 70 -9.82 19.45 -2.03
CA THR A 70 -9.60 19.47 -0.58
C THR A 70 -9.98 18.13 0.06
N HIS A 71 -11.14 17.58 -0.28
CA HIS A 71 -11.54 16.25 0.19
C HIS A 71 -10.57 15.15 -0.30
N LEU A 72 -10.06 15.27 -1.53
CA LEU A 72 -9.05 14.35 -2.05
C LEU A 72 -7.74 14.43 -1.26
N LEU A 73 -7.33 15.62 -0.82
CA LEU A 73 -6.18 15.80 0.07
C LEU A 73 -6.41 15.14 1.43
N ASP A 74 -7.59 15.28 2.02
CA ASP A 74 -7.94 14.63 3.29
C ASP A 74 -7.93 13.10 3.14
N LEU A 75 -8.52 12.57 2.07
CA LEU A 75 -8.51 11.14 1.79
C LEU A 75 -7.08 10.62 1.52
N SER A 76 -6.23 11.43 0.86
CA SER A 76 -4.83 11.07 0.64
C SER A 76 -4.04 10.93 1.95
N LEU A 77 -4.37 11.73 2.99
CA LEU A 77 -3.78 11.58 4.32
C LEU A 77 -4.21 10.26 4.96
N VAL A 78 -5.49 9.90 4.87
CA VAL A 78 -5.99 8.60 5.39
C VAL A 78 -5.26 7.43 4.71
N HIS A 79 -5.03 7.50 3.39
CA HIS A 79 -4.26 6.48 2.69
C HIS A 79 -2.80 6.42 3.14
N LEU A 80 -2.15 7.57 3.37
CA LEU A 80 -0.77 7.64 3.87
C LEU A 80 -0.66 7.05 5.27
N ASP A 81 -1.58 7.39 6.18
CA ASP A 81 -1.62 6.83 7.53
C ASP A 81 -1.79 5.31 7.53
N LEU A 82 -2.65 4.81 6.63
CA LEU A 82 -2.85 3.38 6.44
C LEU A 82 -1.58 2.69 5.91
N CYS A 83 -0.94 3.28 4.90
CA CYS A 83 0.32 2.79 4.35
C CYS A 83 1.43 2.78 5.42
N SER A 84 1.51 3.82 6.25
CA SER A 84 2.46 3.91 7.36
C SER A 84 2.24 2.79 8.38
N LYS A 85 1.00 2.61 8.84
CA LYS A 85 0.66 1.54 9.80
C LYS A 85 0.94 0.15 9.22
N LEU A 86 0.71 -0.03 7.92
CA LEU A 86 1.02 -1.28 7.22
C LEU A 86 2.52 -1.54 7.18
N ARG A 87 3.34 -0.53 6.88
CA ARG A 87 4.82 -0.60 6.97
C ARG A 87 5.26 -1.02 8.37
N ASP A 88 4.74 -0.38 9.42
CA ASP A 88 5.07 -0.73 10.81
C ASP A 88 4.70 -2.17 11.18
N ILE A 89 3.60 -2.69 10.62
CA ILE A 89 3.22 -4.10 10.79
C ILE A 89 4.21 -5.02 10.07
N THR A 90 4.56 -4.70 8.82
CA THR A 90 5.53 -5.48 8.03
C THR A 90 6.90 -5.53 8.71
N CYS A 91 7.41 -4.41 9.22
CA CYS A 91 8.66 -4.35 9.99
C CYS A 91 8.60 -5.25 11.22
N ARG A 92 7.49 -5.19 11.99
CA ARG A 92 7.30 -6.05 13.17
C ARG A 92 7.27 -7.53 12.81
N ILE A 93 6.67 -7.90 11.67
CA ILE A 93 6.72 -9.28 11.17
C ILE A 93 8.16 -9.67 10.88
N LYS A 94 8.91 -8.84 10.14
CA LYS A 94 10.32 -9.06 9.78
C LYS A 94 11.19 -9.30 11.01
N ASP A 95 11.08 -8.45 12.03
CA ASP A 95 11.84 -8.58 13.26
C ASP A 95 11.52 -9.88 14.01
N CYS A 96 10.24 -10.26 14.07
CA CYS A 96 9.83 -11.51 14.68
C CYS A 96 10.39 -12.74 13.95
N LEU A 97 10.49 -12.68 12.61
CA LEU A 97 11.11 -13.75 11.81
C LEU A 97 12.61 -13.81 12.05
N ARG A 98 13.30 -12.65 12.06
CA ARG A 98 14.74 -12.54 12.34
C ARG A 98 15.12 -13.07 13.72
N ASP A 99 14.33 -12.76 14.75
CA ASP A 99 14.52 -13.26 16.11
C ASP A 99 14.38 -14.78 16.17
N LEU A 100 13.32 -15.31 15.56
CA LEU A 100 13.05 -16.74 15.52
C LEU A 100 14.14 -17.50 14.75
N ARG A 101 14.56 -16.96 13.60
CA ARG A 101 15.65 -17.49 12.77
C ARG A 101 16.97 -17.52 13.55
N SER A 102 17.27 -16.45 14.27
CA SER A 102 18.47 -16.34 15.10
C SER A 102 18.45 -17.34 16.26
N ALA A 103 17.30 -17.57 16.88
CA ALA A 103 17.15 -18.62 17.90
C ALA A 103 17.41 -20.02 17.35
N PHE A 104 16.89 -20.34 16.15
CA PHE A 104 17.15 -21.63 15.50
C PHE A 104 18.63 -21.81 15.13
N ARG A 105 19.32 -20.75 14.67
CA ARG A 105 20.77 -20.80 14.39
C ARG A 105 21.61 -21.04 15.65
N ARG A 106 21.26 -20.39 16.77
CA ARG A 106 22.00 -20.51 18.05
C ARG A 106 21.73 -21.81 18.81
N ARG A 107 20.74 -22.62 18.40
CA ARG A 107 20.36 -23.90 19.05
C ARG A 107 21.53 -24.82 19.34
N ARG A 108 22.59 -24.81 18.51
CA ARG A 108 23.75 -25.70 18.67
C ARG A 108 24.45 -25.56 20.03
N HIS A 109 24.23 -24.46 20.76
CA HIS A 109 24.81 -24.17 22.08
C HIS A 109 23.79 -23.79 23.16
N GLY A 110 22.51 -23.57 22.80
CA GLY A 110 21.46 -23.10 23.71
C GLY A 110 20.30 -24.08 23.78
N GLY A 111 20.08 -24.68 24.95
CA GLY A 111 19.08 -25.72 25.17
C GLY A 111 17.65 -25.35 24.75
N ASP A 112 16.81 -26.37 24.56
CA ASP A 112 15.46 -26.29 23.97
C ASP A 112 14.49 -25.30 24.65
N SER A 113 14.76 -24.93 25.91
CA SER A 113 13.97 -23.94 26.67
C SER A 113 14.05 -22.52 26.08
N THR A 114 15.19 -22.16 25.48
CA THR A 114 15.41 -20.84 24.88
C THR A 114 14.62 -20.66 23.60
N ILE A 115 14.58 -21.68 22.74
CA ILE A 115 13.81 -21.70 21.49
C ILE A 115 12.32 -21.67 21.80
N ARG A 116 11.89 -22.43 22.81
CA ARG A 116 10.49 -22.39 23.28
C ARG A 116 10.05 -20.97 23.61
N ARG A 117 10.90 -20.17 24.26
CA ARG A 117 10.61 -18.76 24.57
C ARG A 117 10.43 -17.90 23.32
N HIS A 118 11.31 -18.04 22.33
CA HIS A 118 11.22 -17.28 21.07
C HIS A 118 9.97 -17.67 20.26
N VAL A 119 9.61 -18.96 20.21
CA VAL A 119 8.36 -19.43 19.57
C VAL A 119 7.13 -18.84 20.27
N ILE A 120 7.11 -18.82 21.60
CA ILE A 120 5.99 -18.21 22.35
C ILE A 120 5.91 -16.70 22.08
N SER A 121 7.05 -16.01 22.05
CA SER A 121 7.12 -14.57 21.72
C SER A 121 6.55 -14.29 20.32
N PHE A 122 6.98 -15.06 19.31
CA PHE A 122 6.48 -15.00 17.95
C PHE A 122 4.96 -15.18 17.88
N ILE A 123 4.40 -16.17 18.59
CA ILE A 123 2.95 -16.40 18.63
C ILE A 123 2.20 -15.21 19.23
N ARG A 124 2.73 -14.59 20.29
CA ARG A 124 2.13 -13.39 20.91
C ARG A 124 2.17 -12.20 19.96
N SER A 125 3.33 -11.93 19.35
CA SER A 125 3.48 -10.85 18.37
C SER A 125 2.51 -11.03 17.21
N ARG A 126 2.42 -12.24 16.64
CA ARG A 126 1.46 -12.55 15.56
C ARG A 126 0.02 -12.24 15.95
N LYS A 127 -0.41 -12.56 17.18
CA LYS A 127 -1.76 -12.22 17.67
C LYS A 127 -1.97 -10.70 17.75
N ALA A 128 -0.96 -9.95 18.19
CA ALA A 128 -1.02 -8.49 18.23
C ALA A 128 -1.14 -7.90 16.82
N VAL A 129 -0.33 -8.39 15.87
CA VAL A 129 -0.40 -8.01 14.45
C VAL A 129 -1.79 -8.27 13.87
N HIS A 130 -2.38 -9.45 14.08
CA HIS A 130 -3.74 -9.73 13.61
C HIS A 130 -4.79 -8.78 14.21
N LYS A 131 -4.64 -8.40 15.49
CA LYS A 131 -5.53 -7.41 16.12
C LYS A 131 -5.40 -6.05 15.45
N ASP A 132 -4.19 -5.63 15.11
CA ASP A 132 -3.95 -4.36 14.43
C ASP A 132 -4.47 -4.39 12.98
N LEU A 133 -4.23 -5.47 12.25
CA LEU A 133 -4.77 -5.66 10.90
C LEU A 133 -6.31 -5.63 10.88
N ALA A 134 -6.97 -6.24 11.88
CA ALA A 134 -8.42 -6.18 12.01
C ALA A 134 -8.94 -4.74 12.20
N LYS A 135 -8.23 -3.90 12.97
CA LYS A 135 -8.57 -2.47 13.10
C LYS A 135 -8.42 -1.74 11.77
N LEU A 136 -7.34 -2.01 11.02
CA LEU A 136 -7.12 -1.38 9.71
C LEU A 136 -8.19 -1.77 8.68
N LEU A 137 -8.60 -3.04 8.67
CA LEU A 137 -9.69 -3.51 7.81
C LEU A 137 -11.04 -2.85 8.15
N LEU A 138 -11.29 -2.54 9.44
CA LEU A 138 -12.46 -1.77 9.86
C LEU A 138 -12.41 -0.32 9.36
N LEU A 139 -11.25 0.34 9.47
CA LEU A 139 -11.07 1.71 8.96
C LEU A 139 -11.37 1.80 7.45
N LEU A 140 -10.86 0.84 6.67
CA LEU A 140 -11.14 0.77 5.24
C LEU A 140 -12.63 0.60 4.92
N LYS A 141 -13.38 -0.14 5.75
CA LYS A 141 -14.83 -0.32 5.55
C LYS A 141 -15.61 0.99 5.69
N HIS A 142 -15.17 1.88 6.56
CA HIS A 142 -15.83 3.18 6.76
C HIS A 142 -15.49 4.20 5.66
N ALA A 143 -14.34 4.05 4.98
CA ALA A 143 -13.88 4.95 3.92
C ALA A 143 -14.55 4.71 2.55
N ASP A 144 -15.25 3.59 2.34
CA ASP A 144 -15.87 3.20 1.06
C ASP A 144 -17.16 3.98 0.70
N HIS A 145 -17.62 4.89 1.55
CA HIS A 145 -18.89 5.60 1.36
C HIS A 145 -18.68 7.05 0.91
N SER A 146 -18.54 7.31 -0.40
CA SER A 146 -18.64 8.69 -0.93
C SER A 146 -19.04 8.78 -2.41
N TYR A 147 -20.29 9.27 -2.59
CA TYR A 147 -20.94 9.99 -3.70
C TYR A 147 -20.87 9.43 -5.14
N SER A 148 -22.05 9.14 -5.71
CA SER A 148 -22.28 8.75 -7.09
C SER A 148 -22.96 9.88 -7.86
N GLY A 149 -22.20 10.64 -8.64
CA GLY A 149 -22.73 11.66 -9.56
C GLY A 149 -21.78 11.83 -10.76
N PRO A 150 -22.29 12.21 -11.95
CA PRO A 150 -21.47 12.43 -13.13
C PRO A 150 -20.57 13.65 -12.89
N THR A 151 -19.25 13.45 -12.99
CA THR A 151 -18.25 14.49 -12.77
C THR A 151 -17.21 14.47 -13.89
N HIS A 152 -16.44 15.55 -14.00
CA HIS A 152 -15.33 15.70 -14.94
C HIS A 152 -14.45 14.44 -15.00
N HIS A 153 -13.96 14.05 -16.19
CA HIS A 153 -13.24 12.78 -16.40
C HIS A 153 -12.06 12.58 -15.42
N LEU A 154 -11.32 13.65 -15.12
CA LEU A 154 -10.25 13.61 -14.10
C LEU A 154 -10.77 13.21 -12.72
N ILE A 155 -11.88 13.77 -12.26
CA ILE A 155 -12.47 13.49 -10.95
C ILE A 155 -12.85 12.02 -10.86
N THR A 156 -13.42 11.48 -11.94
CA THR A 156 -13.77 10.08 -12.04
C THR A 156 -12.53 9.19 -11.94
N LEU A 157 -11.46 9.51 -12.68
CA LEU A 157 -10.20 8.77 -12.60
C LEU A 157 -9.56 8.85 -11.20
N LEU A 158 -9.50 10.04 -10.58
CA LEU A 158 -8.93 10.21 -9.24
C LEU A 158 -9.74 9.47 -8.16
N ARG A 159 -11.07 9.41 -8.30
CA ARG A 159 -11.91 8.58 -7.42
C ARG A 159 -11.63 7.09 -7.61
N GLN A 160 -11.43 6.64 -8.86
CA GLN A 160 -11.01 5.26 -9.14
C GLN A 160 -9.64 4.95 -8.54
N VAL A 161 -8.68 5.86 -8.63
CA VAL A 161 -7.37 5.75 -7.96
C VAL A 161 -7.54 5.54 -6.46
N CYS A 162 -8.39 6.34 -5.81
CA CYS A 162 -8.65 6.20 -4.39
C CYS A 162 -9.29 4.84 -4.04
N SER A 163 -10.33 4.44 -4.78
CA SER A 163 -10.98 3.13 -4.58
C SER A 163 -9.98 1.98 -4.76
N GLN A 164 -9.15 2.04 -5.78
CA GLN A 164 -8.11 1.04 -6.04
C GLN A 164 -7.01 1.02 -4.97
N THR A 165 -6.71 2.17 -4.37
CA THR A 165 -5.80 2.25 -3.21
C THR A 165 -6.38 1.50 -2.01
N CYS A 166 -7.65 1.77 -1.67
CA CYS A 166 -8.37 1.05 -0.61
C CYS A 166 -8.40 -0.46 -0.86
N LEU A 167 -8.73 -0.88 -2.09
CA LEU A 167 -8.78 -2.29 -2.47
C LEU A 167 -7.40 -2.95 -2.36
N SER A 168 -6.34 -2.30 -2.84
CA SER A 168 -4.97 -2.83 -2.76
C SER A 168 -4.52 -3.02 -1.32
N PHE A 169 -4.73 -2.02 -0.47
CA PHE A 169 -4.44 -2.15 0.96
C PHE A 169 -5.31 -3.22 1.62
N ARG A 170 -6.60 -3.29 1.30
CA ARG A 170 -7.48 -4.35 1.82
C ARG A 170 -6.96 -5.73 1.45
N THR A 171 -6.55 -5.95 0.19
CA THR A 171 -6.01 -7.23 -0.27
C THR A 171 -4.74 -7.59 0.48
N VAL A 172 -3.79 -6.66 0.64
CA VAL A 172 -2.55 -6.92 1.39
C VAL A 172 -2.84 -7.19 2.87
N LEU A 173 -3.73 -6.41 3.49
CA LEU A 173 -4.16 -6.61 4.87
C LEU A 173 -4.85 -7.97 5.06
N LEU A 174 -5.66 -8.41 4.10
CA LEU A 174 -6.30 -9.72 4.11
C LEU A 174 -5.27 -10.83 3.94
N SER A 175 -4.31 -10.69 3.02
CA SER A 175 -3.21 -11.64 2.84
C SER A 175 -2.39 -11.81 4.11
N LEU A 176 -2.02 -10.71 4.77
CA LEU A 176 -1.34 -10.71 6.07
C LEU A 176 -2.24 -11.22 7.22
N SER A 177 -3.55 -10.97 7.12
CA SER A 177 -4.55 -11.38 8.11
C SER A 177 -4.98 -12.82 7.97
N THR A 178 -4.73 -13.49 6.83
CA THR A 178 -5.18 -14.85 6.60
C THR A 178 -4.72 -15.70 7.78
N SER A 179 -5.72 -16.06 8.58
CA SER A 179 -5.56 -16.94 9.70
C SER A 179 -5.01 -18.23 9.13
N VAL A 180 -3.77 -18.57 9.46
CA VAL A 180 -3.43 -19.97 9.59
C VAL A 180 -4.58 -20.59 10.39
N PRO A 181 -5.33 -21.56 9.83
CA PRO A 181 -6.57 -22.03 10.45
C PRO A 181 -6.34 -22.32 11.93
N LYS A 182 -7.33 -21.96 12.76
CA LYS A 182 -7.46 -22.33 14.19
C LYS A 182 -6.74 -23.65 14.44
N PRO A 183 -6.02 -23.84 15.57
CA PRO A 183 -5.17 -25.01 15.79
C PRO A 183 -5.99 -26.30 15.69
N ARG A 184 -6.15 -26.83 14.47
CA ARG A 184 -6.61 -28.18 14.21
C ARG A 184 -5.39 -29.07 14.43
N PRO A 185 -5.53 -30.14 15.22
CA PRO A 185 -4.41 -30.87 15.80
C PRO A 185 -3.72 -31.79 14.78
N SER A 186 -3.21 -31.26 13.67
CA SER A 186 -2.46 -32.08 12.71
C SER A 186 -1.37 -31.37 11.90
N LYS A 187 -1.22 -30.03 11.94
CA LYS A 187 -0.07 -29.36 11.28
C LYS A 187 0.66 -28.31 12.14
N TRP A 188 -0.02 -27.60 13.03
CA TRP A 188 0.62 -26.69 14.01
C TRP A 188 0.86 -27.32 15.38
N ALA A 189 0.11 -28.40 15.67
CA ALA A 189 0.50 -29.38 16.68
C ALA A 189 1.87 -30.00 16.35
N LEU A 190 2.28 -30.01 15.06
CA LEU A 190 3.64 -30.36 14.70
C LEU A 190 4.61 -29.27 15.13
N VAL A 191 4.33 -27.97 15.01
CA VAL A 191 5.24 -26.91 15.49
C VAL A 191 5.43 -26.97 17.01
N THR A 192 4.39 -27.34 17.77
CA THR A 192 4.51 -27.61 19.23
C THR A 192 5.13 -28.98 19.55
N LYS A 193 4.94 -30.02 18.71
CA LYS A 193 5.62 -31.34 18.80
C LYS A 193 7.02 -31.37 18.18
N LEU A 194 7.44 -30.33 17.46
CA LEU A 194 8.69 -30.25 16.68
C LEU A 194 9.90 -29.83 17.50
N VAL A 195 9.66 -29.52 18.77
CA VAL A 195 10.71 -29.26 19.75
C VAL A 195 11.67 -30.46 19.88
N ILE A 196 11.32 -31.69 19.42
CA ILE A 196 12.05 -32.92 19.81
C ILE A 196 12.76 -33.70 18.66
N LYS A 197 12.66 -33.36 17.36
CA LYS A 197 13.42 -34.11 16.30
C LYS A 197 14.14 -33.23 15.27
N ASN A 198 15.44 -33.49 15.12
CA ASN A 198 16.44 -32.69 14.40
C ASN A 198 16.20 -32.56 12.87
N GLU A 199 15.51 -33.52 12.25
CA GLU A 199 15.36 -33.60 10.78
C GLU A 199 14.36 -32.59 10.19
N ARG A 200 13.42 -32.07 10.99
CA ARG A 200 12.35 -31.16 10.53
C ARG A 200 12.64 -29.67 10.72
N ILE A 201 13.84 -29.33 11.23
CA ILE A 201 14.29 -27.95 11.41
C ILE A 201 14.80 -27.37 10.09
N LYS A 202 15.46 -28.18 9.25
CA LYS A 202 15.91 -27.76 7.92
C LYS A 202 14.72 -27.31 7.06
N SER A 203 13.63 -28.08 7.06
CA SER A 203 12.39 -27.70 6.37
C SER A 203 11.69 -26.48 6.97
N LEU A 204 11.85 -26.23 8.27
CA LEU A 204 11.30 -25.04 8.92
C LEU A 204 12.10 -23.79 8.56
N ASN A 205 13.44 -23.87 8.60
CA ASN A 205 14.32 -22.78 8.21
C ASN A 205 14.10 -22.38 6.74
N THR A 206 13.96 -23.34 5.83
CA THR A 206 13.66 -23.02 4.42
C THR A 206 12.30 -22.35 4.24
N SER A 207 11.29 -22.74 5.03
CA SER A 207 9.99 -22.03 5.02
C SER A 207 10.09 -20.62 5.61
N LEU A 208 10.92 -20.44 6.64
CA LEU A 208 11.17 -19.14 7.26
C LEU A 208 11.91 -18.21 6.31
N ASP A 209 12.93 -18.71 5.60
CA ASP A 209 13.68 -17.95 4.59
C ASP A 209 12.77 -17.47 3.45
N LYS A 210 11.84 -18.31 2.98
CA LYS A 210 10.86 -17.90 1.96
C LYS A 210 9.94 -16.77 2.44
N VAL A 211 9.48 -16.84 3.69
CA VAL A 211 8.63 -15.78 4.25
C VAL A 211 9.44 -14.50 4.49
N ASP A 212 10.70 -14.61 4.91
CA ASP A 212 11.62 -13.48 5.11
C ASP A 212 11.80 -12.68 3.80
N ILE A 213 12.05 -13.38 2.68
CA ILE A 213 12.18 -12.77 1.35
C ILE A 213 10.89 -12.03 0.95
N VAL A 214 9.72 -12.69 1.08
CA VAL A 214 8.44 -12.07 0.72
C VAL A 214 8.13 -10.84 1.57
N VAL A 215 8.48 -10.88 2.87
CA VAL A 215 8.29 -9.75 3.78
C VAL A 215 9.23 -8.60 3.46
N GLU A 216 10.47 -8.89 3.06
CA GLU A 216 11.44 -7.90 2.59
C GLU A 216 10.98 -7.22 1.29
N ASP A 217 10.55 -7.99 0.29
CA ASP A 217 9.98 -7.46 -0.96
C ASP A 217 8.76 -6.56 -0.69
N LEU A 218 7.90 -6.97 0.26
CA LEU A 218 6.73 -6.21 0.66
C LEU A 218 7.11 -4.89 1.36
N GLU A 219 8.10 -4.91 2.25
CA GLU A 219 8.61 -3.72 2.94
C GLU A 219 9.15 -2.70 1.94
N GLU A 220 9.99 -3.13 1.00
CA GLU A 220 10.54 -2.28 -0.06
C GLU A 220 9.45 -1.70 -0.97
N THR A 221 8.48 -2.53 -1.35
CA THR A 221 7.37 -2.10 -2.20
C THR A 221 6.49 -1.07 -1.49
N LEU A 222 6.20 -1.26 -0.19
CA LEU A 222 5.44 -0.31 0.62
C LEU A 222 6.21 1.01 0.83
N GLU A 223 7.52 0.95 1.04
CA GLU A 223 8.38 2.14 1.13
C GLU A 223 8.34 2.96 -0.17
N SER A 224 8.50 2.29 -1.30
CA SER A 224 8.39 2.92 -2.64
C SER A 224 7.02 3.57 -2.83
N LEU A 225 5.94 2.83 -2.54
CA LEU A 225 4.57 3.34 -2.64
C LEU A 225 4.34 4.55 -1.73
N TYR A 226 4.77 4.49 -0.47
CA TYR A 226 4.62 5.59 0.49
C TYR A 226 5.26 6.88 -0.02
N ARG A 227 6.49 6.79 -0.56
CA ARG A 227 7.17 7.94 -1.18
C ARG A 227 6.40 8.51 -2.38
N ARG A 228 5.85 7.64 -3.25
CA ARG A 228 5.04 8.09 -4.40
C ARG A 228 3.73 8.76 -3.97
N MET A 229 3.09 8.25 -2.92
CA MET A 229 1.88 8.86 -2.36
C MET A 229 2.16 10.26 -1.79
N ILE A 230 3.28 10.44 -1.09
CA ILE A 230 3.72 11.77 -0.62
C ILE A 230 3.94 12.71 -1.81
N GLN A 231 4.67 12.28 -2.84
CA GLN A 231 4.93 13.08 -4.03
C GLN A 231 3.63 13.53 -4.72
N ALA A 232 2.68 12.62 -4.90
CA ALA A 232 1.38 12.93 -5.48
C ALA A 232 0.60 13.95 -4.62
N ARG A 233 0.62 13.79 -3.30
CA ARG A 233 -0.01 14.73 -2.37
C ARG A 233 0.64 16.12 -2.42
N VAL A 234 1.97 16.19 -2.45
CA VAL A 234 2.70 17.47 -2.57
C VAL A 234 2.38 18.14 -3.91
N SER A 235 2.35 17.37 -5.00
CA SER A 235 2.00 17.89 -6.33
C SER A 235 0.58 18.48 -6.32
N LEU A 236 -0.38 17.77 -5.72
CA LEU A 236 -1.75 18.27 -5.57
C LEU A 236 -1.82 19.51 -4.66
N LEU A 237 -1.11 19.51 -3.53
CA LEU A 237 -1.02 20.66 -2.64
C LEU A 237 -0.49 21.89 -3.36
N ASN A 238 0.56 21.74 -4.17
CA ASN A 238 1.13 22.87 -4.92
C ASN A 238 0.08 23.49 -5.85
N ILE A 239 -0.73 22.70 -6.54
CA ILE A 239 -1.84 23.22 -7.37
C ILE A 239 -2.88 23.94 -6.51
N VAL A 240 -3.24 23.38 -5.36
CA VAL A 240 -4.25 23.96 -4.44
C VAL A 240 -3.75 25.25 -3.80
N SER A 241 -2.49 25.30 -3.38
CA SER A 241 -1.87 26.43 -2.69
C SER A 241 -1.51 27.60 -3.61
N LEU A 242 -1.33 27.38 -4.92
CA LEU A 242 -1.12 28.45 -5.90
C LEU A 242 -2.36 29.34 -6.15
N HIS A 243 -3.47 29.08 -5.45
CA HIS A 243 -4.75 29.78 -5.58
C HIS A 243 -5.29 30.38 -4.26
N ILE A 244 -4.44 30.48 -3.23
CA ILE A 244 -4.66 31.31 -2.04
C ILE A 244 -3.77 32.55 -2.17
#